data_AF-A0A2T6BQ46-F1
#
_entry.id   AF-A0A2T6BQ46-F1
#
_cell.length_a   1.000
_cell.length_b   1.000
_cell.length_c   1.000
_cell.angle_alpha   90.00
_cell.angle_beta   90.00
_cell.angle_gamma   90.00
#
_symmetry.space_group_name_H-M   'P 1'
#
loop_
_entity.id
_entity.type
_entity.pdbx_description
1 polymer ?
#
loop_
_entity_poly.entity_id
_entity_poly.type
_entity_poly.pdbx_seq_one_letter_code
_entity_poly.pdbx_strand_id
1 'polypeptide(L)' 'MHDPKVQGNLLYLSHYSDGVRVVDISDRKNPVEVASYVPDRAMVWGVFLHRNEILASDMRSGLKVVRLSRSGYKEPVR' A
#
# COMPACT_ATOMS: atom_id res chain seq x y z
N MET A 1 2.39 -11.36 1.33
CA MET A 1 3.14 -10.10 1.10
C MET A 1 4.29 -10.39 0.16
N HIS A 2 4.48 -9.62 -0.92
CA HIS A 2 5.55 -9.90 -1.91
C HIS A 2 6.56 -8.77 -2.09
N ASP A 3 6.09 -7.52 -2.15
CA ASP A 3 6.94 -6.42 -2.61
C ASP A 3 6.89 -5.20 -1.67
N PRO A 4 7.71 -5.17 -0.61
CA PRO A 4 7.77 -4.01 0.28
C PRO A 4 8.55 -2.85 -0.36
N LYS A 5 8.07 -1.62 -0.15
CA LYS A 5 8.72 -0.35 -0.50
C LYS A 5 8.57 0.62 0.67
N VAL A 6 9.64 1.31 1.04
CA VAL A 6 9.61 2.30 2.13
C VAL A 6 9.82 3.69 1.54
N GLN A 7 8.99 4.64 1.96
CA GLN A 7 9.18 6.07 1.72
C GLN A 7 8.92 6.84 3.01
N GLY A 8 9.99 7.38 3.60
CA GLY A 8 9.93 7.99 4.94
C GLY A 8 9.53 6.95 5.99
N ASN A 9 8.45 7.23 6.74
CA ASN A 9 7.90 6.35 7.77
C ASN A 9 6.79 5.43 7.27
N LEU A 10 6.53 5.39 5.96
CA LEU A 10 5.48 4.55 5.39
C LEU A 10 6.08 3.36 4.65
N LEU A 11 5.57 2.18 4.97
CA LEU A 11 5.78 0.92 4.26
C LEU A 11 4.58 0.66 3.35
N TYR A 12 4.85 0.49 2.06
CA TYR A 12 3.89 0.13 1.02
C TYR A 12 4.17 -1.31 0.61
N LEU A 13 3.14 -2.13 0.49
CA LEU A 13 3.32 -3.54 0.15
C LEU A 13 2.18 -4.08 -0.70
N SER A 14 2.53 -4.96 -1.63
CA SER A 14 1.59 -5.82 -2.35
C SER A 14 1.17 -7.02 -1.50
N HIS A 15 -0.11 -7.33 -1.54
CA HIS A 15 -0.68 -8.49 -0.86
C HIS A 15 -1.77 -9.15 -1.69
N TYR A 16 -1.46 -9.79 -2.81
CA TYR A 16 -2.38 -10.68 -3.56
C TYR A 16 -3.85 -10.24 -3.54
N SER A 17 -4.72 -10.96 -2.83
CA SER A 17 -6.16 -10.72 -2.67
C SER A 17 -6.53 -9.48 -1.84
N ASP A 18 -5.59 -8.97 -1.07
CA ASP A 18 -5.70 -7.81 -0.20
C ASP A 18 -5.10 -6.53 -0.84
N GLY A 19 -4.71 -6.60 -2.11
CA GLY A 19 -4.30 -5.45 -2.89
C GLY A 19 -3.04 -4.76 -2.37
N VAL A 20 -3.14 -3.44 -2.13
CA VAL A 20 -2.05 -2.60 -1.62
C VAL A 20 -2.34 -2.24 -0.17
N ARG A 21 -1.35 -2.43 0.71
CA ARG A 21 -1.40 -1.97 2.10
C ARG A 21 -0.36 -0.89 2.34
N VAL A 22 -0.69 0.06 3.20
CA VAL A 22 0.20 1.13 3.66
C VAL A 22 0.24 1.10 5.18
N VAL A 23 1.45 1.01 5.72
CA VAL A 23 1.69 0.83 7.14
C VAL A 23 2.62 1.95 7.63
N ASP A 24 2.22 2.65 8.68
CA ASP A 24 3.12 3.54 9.43
C ASP A 24 4.08 2.68 10.27
N ILE A 25 5.38 2.87 10.02
CA ILE A 25 6.49 2.17 10.66
C ILE A 25 7.41 3.12 11.45
N SER A 26 6.90 4.29 11.83
CA SER A 26 7.63 5.27 12.66
C SER A 26 7.96 4.74 14.05
N ASP A 27 7.06 3.97 14.67
CA ASP A 27 7.38 3.08 15.78
C ASP A 27 7.59 1.66 15.25
N ARG A 28 8.86 1.26 15.13
CA ARG A 28 9.24 -0.06 14.60
C ARG A 28 8.75 -1.22 15.47
N LYS A 29 8.44 -0.99 16.75
CA LYS A 29 7.90 -2.02 17.64
C LYS A 29 6.39 -2.20 17.48
N ASN A 30 5.70 -1.16 17.02
CA ASN A 30 4.24 -1.11 16.90
C ASN A 30 3.81 -0.53 15.54
N PRO A 31 4.02 -1.26 14.42
CA PRO A 31 3.59 -0.81 13.10
C PRO A 31 2.05 -0.79 12.99
N VAL A 32 1.49 0.21 12.32
CA VAL A 32 0.03 0.41 12.20
C VAL A 32 -0.38 0.53 10.74
N GLU A 33 -1.34 -0.28 10.26
CA GLU A 33 -1.92 -0.08 8.92
C GLU A 33 -2.73 1.22 8.88
N VAL A 34 -2.32 2.15 8.03
CA VAL A 34 -2.92 3.49 7.90
C VAL A 34 -3.76 3.64 6.65
N ALA A 35 -3.57 2.79 5.63
CA ALA A 35 -4.44 2.79 4.45
C ALA A 35 -4.40 1.45 3.71
N SER A 36 -5.43 1.20 2.92
CA SER A 36 -5.49 0.08 1.99
C SER A 36 -6.29 0.38 0.74
N TYR A 37 -5.97 -0.34 -0.33
CA TYR A 37 -6.70 -0.32 -1.59
C TYR A 37 -6.83 -1.75 -2.10
N VAL A 38 -8.07 -2.21 -2.28
CA VAL A 38 -8.38 -3.56 -2.77
C VAL A 38 -9.16 -3.43 -4.07
N PRO A 39 -8.56 -3.69 -5.24
CA PRO A 39 -9.28 -3.72 -6.50
C PRO A 39 -10.19 -4.97 -6.59
N ASP A 40 -11.19 -4.92 -7.46
CA ASP A 40 -12.05 -6.08 -7.72
C ASP A 40 -11.22 -7.27 -8.20
N ARG A 41 -11.45 -8.44 -7.58
CA ARG A 41 -10.73 -9.70 -7.86
C ARG A 41 -9.20 -9.57 -7.75
N ALA A 42 -8.73 -8.76 -6.81
CA ALA A 42 -7.32 -8.44 -6.58
C ALA A 42 -6.37 -9.65 -6.68
N MET A 43 -5.28 -9.43 -7.41
CA MET A 43 -4.12 -10.31 -7.50
C MET A 43 -2.87 -9.44 -7.68
N VAL A 44 -2.65 -8.52 -6.74
CA VAL A 44 -1.56 -7.54 -6.80
C VAL A 44 -0.24 -8.21 -6.41
N TRP A 45 0.69 -8.24 -7.36
CA TRP A 45 2.00 -8.87 -7.20
C TRP A 45 3.08 -7.90 -6.73
N GLY A 46 3.10 -6.69 -7.31
CA GLY A 46 4.16 -5.70 -7.07
C GLY A 46 3.63 -4.30 -6.87
N VAL A 47 4.42 -3.47 -6.19
CA VAL A 47 4.18 -2.04 -6.03
C VAL A 47 5.45 -1.25 -6.35
N PHE A 48 5.29 -0.17 -7.09
CA PHE A 48 6.35 0.78 -7.36
C PHE A 48 5.92 2.18 -6.96
N LEU A 49 6.78 2.92 -6.27
CA LEU A 49 6.50 4.29 -5.85
C LEU A 49 7.05 5.25 -6.90
N HIS A 50 6.18 6.10 -7.43
CA HIS A 50 6.56 7.17 -8.35
C HIS A 50 5.94 8.48 -7.89
N ARG A 51 6.77 9.41 -7.40
CA ARG A 51 6.33 10.71 -6.87
C ARG A 51 5.33 10.54 -5.71
N ASN A 52 4.05 10.81 -5.95
CA ASN A 52 2.97 10.67 -4.97
C ASN A 52 1.96 9.58 -5.38
N GLU A 53 2.39 8.67 -6.26
CA GLU A 53 1.58 7.60 -6.82
C GLU A 53 2.21 6.24 -6.47
N ILE A 54 1.34 5.26 -6.32
CA ILE A 54 1.67 3.85 -6.15
C ILE A 54 1.18 3.15 -7.42
N LEU A 55 2.12 2.56 -8.13
CA LEU A 55 1.88 1.75 -9.31
C LEU A 55 1.77 0.30 -8.85
N ALA A 56 0.56 -0.25 -8.86
CA ALA A 56 0.29 -1.61 -8.42
C ALA A 56 0.07 -2.52 -9.64
N SER A 57 0.90 -3.54 -9.78
CA SER A 57 0.79 -4.53 -10.85
C SER A 57 -0.15 -5.64 -10.43
N ASP A 58 -1.38 -5.63 -10.93
CA ASP A 58 -2.37 -6.68 -10.72
C ASP A 58 -2.31 -7.71 -11.86
N MET A 59 -2.11 -8.98 -11.51
CA MET A 59 -1.91 -10.06 -12.49
C MET A 59 -3.16 -10.39 -13.32
N ARG A 60 -4.33 -9.89 -12.93
CA ARG A 60 -5.60 -10.17 -13.62
C ARG A 60 -6.11 -9.00 -14.43
N SER A 61 -5.91 -7.80 -13.92
CA SER A 61 -6.55 -6.59 -14.42
C SER A 61 -5.54 -5.48 -14.79
N GLY A 62 -4.24 -5.79 -14.79
CA GLY A 62 -3.18 -4.91 -15.25
C GLY A 62 -2.75 -3.86 -14.23
N LEU A 63 -2.20 -2.74 -14.72
CA LEU A 63 -1.67 -1.68 -13.88
C LEU A 63 -2.79 -0.87 -13.22
N LYS A 64 -2.69 -0.67 -11.89
CA LYS A 64 -3.45 0.35 -11.16
C LYS A 64 -2.52 1.48 -10.76
N VAL A 65 -2.95 2.71 -10.96
CA VAL A 65 -2.28 3.91 -10.47
C VAL A 65 -3.15 4.49 -9.37
N VAL A 66 -2.66 4.44 -8.13
CA VAL A 66 -3.41 4.92 -6.96
C VAL A 66 -2.58 5.92 -6.20
N ARG A 67 -3.23 6.87 -5.52
CA ARG A 67 -2.55 7.79 -4.59
C ARG A 67 -3.13 7.63 -3.19
N LEU A 68 -2.28 7.88 -2.19
CA LEU A 68 -2.77 8.07 -0.84
C LEU A 68 -3.60 9.36 -0.79
N SER A 69 -4.83 9.26 -0.29
CA SER A 69 -5.72 10.40 -0.08
C SER A 69 -5.84 10.69 1.40
N ARG A 70 -6.05 11.97 1.77
CA ARG A 70 -6.24 12.36 3.17
C ARG A 70 -7.42 11.63 3.83
N SER A 71 -8.50 11.39 3.08
CA SER A 71 -9.67 10.67 3.57
C SER A 71 -9.45 9.16 3.72
N GLY A 72 -8.52 8.58 2.96
CA GLY A 72 -8.16 7.16 3.05
C GLY A 72 -7.09 6.86 4.10
N TYR A 73 -6.46 7.90 4.66
CA TYR A 73 -5.47 7.79 5.72
C TYR A 73 -6.16 7.69 7.08
N LYS A 74 -5.81 6.68 7.85
CA LYS A 74 -6.22 6.49 9.24
C LYS A 74 -5.09 6.94 10.13
N GLU A 75 -5.33 7.98 10.93
CA GLU A 75 -4.35 8.44 11.92
C GLU A 75 -4.01 7.31 12.90
N PRO A 76 -2.72 6.99 13.08
CA PRO A 76 -2.31 6.02 14.09
C PRO A 76 -2.71 6.50 15.49
N VAL A 77 -3.41 5.65 16.25
CA VAL A 77 -3.64 5.87 17.68
C VAL A 77 -2.35 5.48 18.41
N ARG A 78 -1.70 6.44 19.08
CA ARG A 78 -0.48 6.23 19.86
C ARG A 78 -0.75 6.31 21.35
#